data_AF-A0A392TKS3-F1
#
_entry.id   AF-A0A392TKS3-F1
#
_cell.length_a   1.000
_cell.length_b   1.000
_cell.length_c   1.000
_cell.angle_alpha   90.00
_cell.angle_beta   90.00
_cell.angle_gamma   90.00
#
_symmetry.space_group_name_H-M   'P 1'
#
loop_
_entity.id
_entity.type
_entity.pdbx_description
1 polymer ?
#
loop_
_entity_poly.entity_id
_entity_poly.type
_entity_poly.pdbx_seq_one_letter_code
_entity_poly.pdbx_strand_id
1 'polypeptide(L)' 'MVNHPIIKVLTLRIINEPTAASLAYGLDKKATDDECMVLIFDLGGSTFDVSLLIIEFCIFEVKATVGDTPGKYVALAET' A
#
# COMPACT_ATOMS: atom_id res chain seq x y z
N MET A 1 -12.14 29.29 -18.61
CA MET A 1 -11.19 28.84 -17.57
C MET A 1 -10.51 27.60 -18.10
N VAL A 2 -9.20 27.68 -18.33
CA VAL A 2 -8.42 26.64 -18.98
C VAL A 2 -8.16 25.48 -18.02
N ASN A 3 -8.56 24.26 -18.42
CA ASN A 3 -8.08 23.02 -17.81
C ASN A 3 -6.59 22.89 -18.12
N HIS A 4 -5.75 23.39 -17.22
CA HIS A 4 -4.31 23.13 -17.24
C HIS A 4 -4.02 22.04 -16.21
N PRO A 5 -3.61 20.82 -16.63
CA PRO A 5 -3.16 19.82 -15.69
C PRO A 5 -1.88 20.33 -15.01
N ILE A 6 -1.88 20.35 -13.68
CA ILE A 6 -0.85 21.00 -12.85
C ILE A 6 0.53 20.30 -12.97
N ILE A 7 0.60 19.08 -13.53
CA ILE A 7 1.86 18.40 -13.86
C ILE A 7 1.70 17.61 -15.18
N LYS A 8 2.59 17.79 -16.16
CA LYS A 8 2.63 17.03 -17.42
C LYS A 8 3.37 15.69 -17.25
N VAL A 9 2.81 14.79 -16.44
CA VAL A 9 3.25 13.39 -16.35
C VAL A 9 2.07 12.49 -16.68
N LEU A 10 2.28 11.49 -17.54
CA LEU A 10 1.26 10.49 -17.86
C LEU A 10 1.26 9.40 -16.78
N THR A 11 0.22 9.38 -15.96
CA THR A 11 0.03 8.35 -14.93
C THR A 11 -0.63 7.11 -15.55
N LEU A 12 0.14 6.03 -15.71
CA LEU A 12 -0.37 4.77 -16.26
C LEU A 12 -1.18 3.96 -15.24
N ARG A 13 -0.79 4.01 -13.97
CA ARG A 13 -1.43 3.27 -12.87
C ARG A 13 -1.10 3.93 -11.54
N ILE A 14 -2.06 3.91 -10.62
CA ILE A 14 -1.85 4.16 -9.20
C ILE A 14 -1.90 2.82 -8.48
N ILE A 15 -0.91 2.56 -7.63
CA ILE A 15 -0.85 1.39 -6.76
C ILE A 15 -0.62 1.87 -5.33
N ASN A 16 -1.04 1.08 -4.34
CA ASN A 16 -0.77 1.38 -2.95
C ASN A 16 0.73 1.14 -2.63
N GLU A 17 1.24 1.90 -1.69
CA GLU A 17 2.62 1.81 -1.20
C GLU A 17 3.01 0.39 -0.74
N PRO A 18 2.21 -0.34 0.06
CA PRO A 18 2.58 -1.70 0.46
C PRO A 18 2.77 -2.67 -0.72
N THR A 19 1.98 -2.56 -1.79
CA THR A 19 2.19 -3.41 -2.97
C THR A 19 3.40 -2.94 -3.77
N ALA A 20 3.62 -1.63 -3.88
CA ALA A 20 4.83 -1.10 -4.52
C ALA A 20 6.10 -1.56 -3.80
N ALA A 21 6.10 -1.54 -2.47
CA ALA A 21 7.21 -1.95 -1.62
C ALA A 21 7.48 -3.46 -1.73
N SER A 22 6.43 -4.30 -1.73
CA SER A 22 6.60 -5.76 -1.90
C SER A 22 7.14 -6.13 -3.27
N LEU A 23 6.70 -5.44 -4.33
CA LEU A 23 7.25 -5.58 -5.68
C LEU A 23 8.71 -5.11 -5.75
N ALA A 24 9.05 -3.97 -5.14
CA ALA A 24 10.42 -3.45 -5.12
C ALA A 24 11.40 -4.39 -4.39
N TYR A 25 10.94 -5.06 -3.34
CA TYR A 25 11.72 -6.08 -2.63
C TYR A 25 11.90 -7.38 -3.45
N GLY A 26 11.15 -7.54 -4.54
CA GLY A 26 11.21 -8.72 -5.40
C GLY A 26 10.46 -9.93 -4.84
N LEU A 27 9.38 -9.70 -4.07
CA LEU A 27 8.56 -10.78 -3.52
C LEU A 27 7.74 -11.51 -4.60
N ASP A 28 7.48 -10.86 -5.73
CA ASP A 28 6.91 -11.47 -6.94
C ASP A 28 7.70 -12.70 -7.41
N LYS A 29 9.03 -12.68 -7.22
CA LYS A 29 9.94 -13.76 -7.64
C LYS A 29 10.16 -14.82 -6.57
N LYS A 30 9.77 -14.55 -5.32
CA LYS A 30 10.00 -15.44 -4.16
C LYS A 30 8.73 -16.20 -3.75
N ALA A 31 7.56 -15.68 -4.07
CA ALA A 31 6.27 -16.29 -3.78
C ALA A 31 5.71 -17.09 -4.97
N THR A 32 6.56 -17.89 -5.62
CA THR A 32 6.15 -18.69 -6.80
C THR A 32 5.36 -19.93 -6.42
N ASP A 33 5.65 -20.53 -5.26
CA ASP A 33 5.13 -21.86 -4.94
C ASP A 33 4.49 -21.97 -3.54
N ASP A 34 4.85 -21.10 -2.59
CA ASP A 34 4.32 -21.11 -1.21
C ASP A 34 3.71 -19.75 -0.82
N GLU A 35 2.68 -19.81 0.02
CA GLU A 35 2.08 -18.63 0.66
C GLU A 35 3.12 -17.92 1.55
N CYS A 36 3.31 -16.62 1.32
CA CYS A 36 4.22 -15.79 2.10
C CYS A 36 3.46 -14.69 2.84
N MET A 37 3.57 -14.68 4.16
CA MET A 37 3.07 -13.59 5.00
C MET A 37 4.16 -12.53 5.18
N VAL A 38 3.82 -11.28 4.88
CA VAL A 38 4.77 -10.16 4.79
C VAL A 38 4.24 -8.99 5.61
N LEU A 39 5.05 -8.49 6.53
CA LEU A 39 4.78 -7.27 7.28
C LEU A 39 5.62 -6.13 6.71
N ILE A 40 4.96 -5.05 6.29
CA ILE A 40 5.59 -3.87 5.70
C ILE A 40 5.47 -2.71 6.68
N PHE A 41 6.58 -2.04 6.93
CA PHE A 41 6.66 -0.81 7.72
C PHE A 41 6.97 0.35 6.78
N ASP A 42 6.03 1.28 6.65
CA ASP A 42 6.24 2.55 5.97
C ASP A 42 6.60 3.63 6.99
N LEU A 43 7.86 4.07 6.93
CA LEU A 43 8.43 5.09 7.80
C LEU A 43 8.42 6.44 7.08
N GLY A 44 7.24 6.91 6.72
CA GLY A 44 7.04 8.22 6.11
C GLY A 44 7.39 9.38 7.06
N GLY A 45 7.49 10.59 6.49
CA GLY A 45 7.74 11.80 7.29
C GLY A 45 6.52 12.32 8.05
N SER A 46 5.31 11.96 7.61
CA SER A 46 4.04 12.45 8.16
C SER A 46 3.13 11.37 8.73
N THR A 47 3.30 10.12 8.27
CA THR A 47 2.53 8.97 8.72
C THR A 47 3.46 7.80 8.95
N PHE A 48 3.08 6.96 9.91
CA PHE A 48 3.68 5.66 10.10
C PHE A 48 2.60 4.64 9.81
N ASP A 49 2.76 3.91 8.70
CA ASP A 49 1.79 2.92 8.25
C ASP A 49 2.42 1.51 8.31
N VAL A 50 1.66 0.54 8.80
CA VAL A 50 2.05 -0.87 8.89
C VAL A 50 1.00 -1.68 8.14
N SER A 51 1.46 -2.50 7.19
CA SER A 51 0.58 -3.34 6.38
C SER A 51 0.97 -4.81 6.46
N LEU A 52 -0.02 -5.68 6.64
CA LEU A 52 0.13 -7.13 6.55
C LEU A 52 -0.37 -7.61 5.19
N LEU A 53 0.50 -8.29 4.44
CA LEU A 53 0.21 -8.85 3.14
C LEU A 53 0.34 -10.36 3.18
N ILE A 54 -0.50 -11.02 2.39
CA ILE A 54 -0.31 -12.40 1.98
C ILE A 54 0.00 -12.37 0.48
N ILE A 55 1.06 -13.08 0.09
CA ILE A 55 1.49 -13.19 -1.30
C ILE A 55 1.50 -14.67 -1.69
N GLU A 56 0.73 -15.01 -2.72
CA GLU A 56 0.61 -16.37 -3.23
C GLU A 56 0.36 -16.31 -4.73
N PHE A 57 1.08 -17.11 -5.54
CA PHE A 57 0.92 -17.13 -7.01
C PHE A 57 0.96 -15.73 -7.66
N CYS A 58 1.86 -14.86 -7.21
CA CYS A 58 1.97 -13.45 -7.65
C CYS A 58 0.73 -12.58 -7.37
N ILE A 59 -0.20 -13.04 -6.55
CA ILE A 59 -1.33 -12.26 -6.04
C ILE A 59 -0.88 -11.61 -4.73
N PHE A 60 -1.04 -10.29 -4.65
CA PHE A 60 -0.67 -9.50 -3.48
C PHE A 60 -1.95 -9.08 -2.76
N GLU A 61 -2.26 -9.72 -1.64
CA GLU A 61 -3.45 -9.41 -0.86
C GLU A 61 -3.08 -8.66 0.43
N VAL A 62 -3.52 -7.41 0.53
CA VAL A 62 -3.40 -6.64 1.78
C VAL A 62 -4.50 -7.08 2.73
N LYS A 63 -4.13 -7.73 3.84
CA LYS A 63 -5.07 -8.21 4.86
C LYS A 63 -5.44 -7.12 5.86
N ALA A 64 -4.48 -6.29 6.23
CA ALA A 64 -4.69 -5.18 7.14
C ALA A 64 -3.68 -4.08 6.86
N THR A 65 -4.11 -2.83 7.04
CA THR A 65 -3.23 -1.66 7.11
C THR A 65 -3.68 -0.83 8.30
N VAL A 66 -2.74 -0.47 9.17
CA VAL A 66 -2.93 0.47 10.25
C VAL A 66 -1.91 1.58 10.10
N GLY A 67 -2.30 2.82 10.35
CA GLY A 67 -1.33 3.88 10.43
C GLY A 67 -1.90 5.14 11.06
N ASP A 68 -0.99 5.99 11.49
CA ASP A 68 -1.33 7.25 12.13
C ASP A 68 -1.33 8.36 11.07
N THR A 69 -2.54 8.73 10.63
CA THR A 69 -2.73 9.96 9.86
C THR A 69 -3.26 11.04 10.80
N PRO A 70 -2.48 12.10 11.07
CA PRO A 70 -2.96 13.23 11.87
C PRO A 70 -4.23 13.84 11.25
N GLY A 71 -5.35 13.80 11.97
CA GLY A 71 -6.60 14.46 11.57
C GLY A 71 -7.74 13.55 11.07
N LYS A 72 -7.59 12.22 11.06
CA LYS A 72 -8.75 11.30 10.93
C LYS A 72 -9.40 11.07 12.29
N TYR A 73 -10.46 11.81 12.60
CA TYR A 73 -11.37 11.43 13.69
C TYR A 73 -12.05 10.11 13.32
N VAL A 74 -11.73 9.04 14.05
CA VAL A 74 -12.49 7.78 13.99
C VAL A 74 -13.87 8.07 14.59
N ALA A 75 -14.87 8.27 13.74
CA ALA A 75 -16.26 8.14 14.17
C ALA A 75 -16.51 6.64 14.39
N LEU A 76 -16.29 6.16 15.61
CA LEU A 76 -16.86 4.90 16.07
C LEU A 76 -18.38 5.12 16.15
N ALA A 77 -19.09 4.70 15.12
CA ALA A 77 -20.52 4.44 15.25
C ALA A 77 -20.66 2.95 15.56
N GLU A 78 -20.76 2.63 16.85
CA GLU A 78 -21.36 1.35 17.28
C GLU A 78 -22.88 1.47 17.14
N THR A 79 -23.49 0.58 16.37
CA THR A 79 -24.64 -0.26 16.75
C THR A 79 -24.87 -1.35 15.71
#